data_AF-A0A8C2TJ52-F1
#
_entry.id   AF-A0A8C2TJ52-F1
#
_cell.length_a   1.000
_cell.length_b   1.000
_cell.length_c   1.000
_cell.angle_alpha   90.00
_cell.angle_beta   90.00
_cell.angle_gamma   90.00
#
_symmetry.space_group_name_H-M   'P 1'
#
loop_
_entity.id
_entity.type
_entity.pdbx_description
1 polymer ?
#
loop_
_entity_poly.entity_id
_entity_poly.type
_entity_poly.pdbx_seq_one_letter_code
_entity_poly.pdbx_strand_id
1 'polypeptide(L)'
;QDLPARLAVTFLCFQCSFQIVATVLLGLVLTPALSQFQFQDVKVNRRHFPKTVTINVGLGFQTLTIDRNSLVAIIEANSAENAWTTVWNYGTGYIATKLAREGVCYVSAMNRVLMPALDSIAVLAEQTNNVKGESVLSRSIRYVVSRRQARELRSYGNDIFALCSGLPTFVAFEESQQEGGNQIFYNQDACYRLDVLNLLGLDYCRAGKV
;
A
#
# COMPACT_ATOMS: atom_id res chain seq x y z
N GLN A 1 -50.10 -1.31 -45.59
CA GLN A 1 -49.14 -1.68 -46.65
C GLN A 1 -49.09 -0.51 -47.61
N ASP A 2 -48.08 0.35 -47.74
CA ASP A 2 -46.86 0.68 -47.00
C ASP A 2 -46.48 2.08 -47.53
N LEU A 3 -46.11 3.04 -46.67
CA LEU A 3 -45.59 4.34 -47.10
C LEU A 3 -44.24 4.60 -46.42
N PRO A 4 -43.14 4.81 -47.17
CA PRO A 4 -41.79 4.77 -46.64
C PRO A 4 -41.25 6.14 -46.20
N ALA A 5 -40.31 6.06 -45.27
CA ALA A 5 -39.55 7.12 -44.63
C ALA A 5 -38.77 8.03 -45.59
N ARG A 6 -39.01 9.35 -45.54
CA ARG A 6 -38.08 10.42 -45.99
C ARG A 6 -38.28 11.77 -45.27
N LEU A 7 -38.70 11.78 -43.98
CA LEU A 7 -38.75 13.02 -43.18
C LEU A 7 -37.42 13.40 -42.50
N ALA A 8 -36.33 12.70 -42.84
CA ALA A 8 -35.02 12.91 -42.25
C ALA A 8 -34.11 13.85 -43.07
N VAL A 9 -34.60 15.00 -43.56
CA VAL A 9 -33.75 16.08 -44.13
C VAL A 9 -34.41 17.46 -44.01
N THR A 10 -35.15 17.72 -42.92
CA THR A 10 -35.59 19.09 -42.55
C THR A 10 -34.61 19.73 -41.53
N PHE A 11 -33.51 19.04 -41.27
CA PHE A 11 -32.35 19.51 -40.52
C PHE A 11 -31.27 19.90 -41.54
N LEU A 12 -31.26 21.14 -42.00
CA LEU A 12 -30.13 21.86 -42.60
C LEU A 12 -30.63 23.20 -43.15
N CYS A 13 -29.98 24.30 -42.75
CA CYS A 13 -29.98 25.57 -43.46
C CYS A 13 -31.32 26.29 -43.68
N PHE A 14 -31.89 26.82 -42.60
CA PHE A 14 -32.51 28.15 -42.62
C PHE A 14 -31.82 28.97 -41.51
N GLN A 15 -30.53 29.29 -41.67
CA GLN A 15 -30.10 30.55 -42.28
C GLN A 15 -30.63 31.72 -41.42
N CYS A 16 -29.97 32.01 -40.30
CA CYS A 16 -28.98 33.08 -40.23
C CYS A 16 -29.38 34.31 -41.06
N SER A 17 -30.02 35.30 -40.43
CA SER A 17 -29.60 36.71 -40.52
C SER A 17 -30.45 37.60 -39.61
N PHE A 18 -29.79 38.37 -38.73
CA PHE A 18 -29.97 39.82 -38.49
C PHE A 18 -31.42 40.36 -38.27
N GLN A 19 -31.79 41.19 -37.27
CA GLN A 19 -31.11 42.04 -36.29
C GLN A 19 -32.11 42.53 -35.21
N ILE A 20 -31.67 42.53 -33.95
CA ILE A 20 -31.59 43.64 -32.99
C ILE A 20 -32.79 44.61 -32.81
N VAL A 21 -33.21 44.75 -31.53
CA VAL A 21 -33.35 46.00 -30.73
C VAL A 21 -34.68 46.08 -29.95
N ALA A 22 -34.50 46.10 -28.62
CA ALA A 22 -35.27 46.75 -27.56
C ALA A 22 -36.72 46.32 -27.29
N THR A 23 -36.95 45.84 -26.06
CA THR A 23 -37.48 46.74 -25.02
C THR A 23 -37.21 46.19 -23.62
N VAL A 24 -36.83 47.13 -22.75
CA VAL A 24 -36.46 47.03 -21.35
C VAL A 24 -37.68 46.65 -20.50
N LEU A 25 -37.55 45.67 -19.60
CA LEU A 25 -38.33 45.64 -18.36
C LEU A 25 -37.61 44.83 -17.27
N LEU A 26 -36.92 45.58 -16.41
CA LEU A 26 -36.87 45.44 -14.95
C LEU A 26 -37.20 44.04 -14.36
N GLY A 27 -36.23 43.40 -13.70
CA GLY A 27 -36.59 42.30 -12.80
C GLY A 27 -35.45 41.44 -12.30
N LEU A 28 -34.92 41.81 -11.13
CA LEU A 28 -34.12 41.00 -10.22
C LEU A 28 -32.70 40.60 -10.63
N VAL A 29 -31.78 41.32 -10.02
CA VAL A 29 -30.52 40.81 -9.47
C VAL A 29 -30.73 39.42 -8.87
N LEU A 30 -30.33 38.38 -9.58
CA LEU A 30 -29.91 37.12 -8.96
C LEU A 30 -28.39 37.22 -8.85
N THR A 31 -27.92 37.59 -7.66
CA THR A 31 -26.53 37.31 -7.30
C THR A 31 -26.30 35.81 -7.55
N PRO A 32 -25.16 35.40 -8.13
CA PRO A 32 -24.74 34.03 -7.96
C PRO A 32 -24.56 33.87 -6.45
N ALA A 33 -25.48 33.15 -5.81
CA ALA A 33 -25.20 32.57 -4.51
C ALA A 33 -24.01 31.65 -4.76
N LEU A 34 -22.81 32.16 -4.49
CA LEU A 34 -21.63 31.35 -4.32
C LEU A 34 -22.05 30.28 -3.34
N SER A 35 -22.14 29.04 -3.82
CA SER A 35 -22.28 27.88 -2.98
C SER A 35 -21.07 27.88 -2.08
N GLN A 36 -21.23 28.44 -0.89
CA GLN A 36 -20.47 28.01 0.26
C GLN A 36 -20.90 26.56 0.46
N PHE A 37 -20.25 25.65 -0.28
CA PHE A 37 -20.02 24.32 0.22
C PHE A 37 -19.16 24.52 1.48
N GLN A 38 -19.83 24.87 2.59
CA GLN A 38 -19.39 24.41 3.88
C GLN A 38 -19.34 22.91 3.71
N PHE A 39 -18.13 22.38 3.54
CA PHE A 39 -17.86 21.03 3.97
C PHE A 39 -18.17 21.04 5.46
N GLN A 40 -19.44 20.82 5.79
CA GLN A 40 -19.77 20.16 7.02
C GLN A 40 -18.97 18.88 6.95
N ASP A 41 -17.95 18.80 7.80
CA ASP A 41 -17.22 17.58 8.09
C ASP A 41 -18.29 16.58 8.52
N VAL A 42 -18.82 15.84 7.54
CA VAL A 42 -19.71 14.73 7.81
C VAL A 42 -18.84 13.85 8.67
N LYS A 43 -19.17 13.76 9.97
CA LYS A 43 -18.70 12.65 10.81
C LYS A 43 -19.27 11.40 10.17
N VAL A 44 -18.60 10.94 9.11
CA VAL A 44 -18.82 9.65 8.52
C VAL A 44 -18.58 8.73 9.69
N ASN A 45 -19.63 8.03 10.11
CA ASN A 45 -19.51 6.89 10.97
C ASN A 45 -18.71 5.87 10.13
N ARG A 46 -17.37 6.01 10.14
CA ARG A 46 -16.44 5.18 9.37
C ARG A 46 -16.57 3.81 9.99
N ARG A 47 -17.52 3.02 9.47
CA ARG A 47 -17.50 1.58 9.64
C ARG A 47 -16.07 1.17 9.33
N HIS A 48 -15.44 0.56 10.32
CA HIS A 48 -14.00 0.34 10.40
C HIS A 48 -13.64 -0.76 9.39
N PHE A 49 -13.67 -0.42 8.10
CA PHE A 49 -13.23 -1.30 7.03
C PHE A 49 -11.73 -1.14 6.84
N PRO A 50 -11.04 -2.18 6.33
CA PRO A 50 -9.64 -2.04 5.96
C PRO A 50 -9.46 -0.85 5.00
N LYS A 51 -8.50 0.03 5.31
CA LYS A 51 -8.13 1.15 4.45
C LYS A 51 -7.03 0.68 3.50
N THR A 52 -7.25 0.79 2.19
CA THR A 52 -6.23 0.47 1.18
C THR A 52 -5.68 1.73 0.53
N VAL A 53 -4.36 1.79 0.35
CA VAL A 53 -3.61 2.90 -0.27
C VAL A 53 -2.58 2.32 -1.24
N THR A 54 -2.44 2.92 -2.42
CA THR A 54 -1.40 2.55 -3.39
C THR A 54 -0.27 3.57 -3.36
N ILE A 55 0.96 3.09 -3.30
CA ILE A 55 2.19 3.86 -3.12
C ILE A 55 3.10 3.57 -4.31
N ASN A 56 3.53 4.60 -5.03
CA ASN A 56 4.47 4.45 -6.13
C ASN A 56 5.87 4.22 -5.56
N VAL A 57 6.56 3.16 -5.98
CA VAL A 57 7.89 2.79 -5.48
C VAL A 57 8.80 2.51 -6.67
N GLY A 58 9.75 3.40 -6.92
CA GLY A 58 10.59 3.36 -8.11
C GLY A 58 9.77 3.34 -9.40
N LEU A 59 9.94 2.31 -10.22
CA LEU A 59 9.18 2.09 -11.46
C LEU A 59 7.91 1.23 -11.28
N GLY A 60 7.60 0.84 -10.04
CA GLY A 60 6.44 0.00 -9.70
C GLY A 60 5.52 0.65 -8.67
N PHE A 61 4.63 -0.17 -8.11
CA PHE A 61 3.74 0.24 -7.05
C PHE A 61 3.62 -0.83 -5.97
N GLN A 62 3.28 -0.39 -4.78
CA GLN A 62 2.95 -1.23 -3.64
C GLN A 62 1.55 -0.89 -3.16
N THR A 63 0.84 -1.90 -2.65
CA THR A 63 -0.48 -1.74 -2.05
C THR A 63 -0.36 -1.95 -0.55
N LEU A 64 -0.75 -0.95 0.22
CA LEU A 64 -0.83 -0.99 1.68
C LEU A 64 -2.30 -1.12 2.09
N THR A 65 -2.65 -2.19 2.78
CA THR A 65 -3.96 -2.39 3.40
C THR A 65 -3.82 -2.35 4.92
N ILE A 66 -4.59 -1.50 5.59
CA ILE A 66 -4.57 -1.30 7.04
C ILE A 66 -5.91 -1.73 7.61
N ASP A 67 -5.92 -2.77 8.42
CA ASP A 67 -7.07 -3.14 9.25
C ASP A 67 -6.78 -2.79 10.71
N ARG A 68 -7.46 -1.75 11.19
CA ARG A 68 -7.32 -1.25 12.56
C ARG A 68 -8.05 -2.12 13.59
N ASN A 69 -9.03 -2.95 13.19
CA ASN A 69 -9.71 -3.83 14.13
C ASN A 69 -8.80 -5.00 14.54
N SER A 70 -8.10 -5.58 13.57
CA SER A 70 -7.15 -6.67 13.78
C SER A 70 -5.73 -6.18 14.13
N LEU A 71 -5.49 -4.87 14.02
CA LEU A 71 -4.18 -4.22 14.19
C LEU A 71 -3.14 -4.78 13.21
N VAL A 72 -3.51 -4.84 11.92
CA VAL A 72 -2.71 -5.45 10.86
C VAL A 72 -2.47 -4.45 9.73
N ALA A 73 -1.24 -4.40 9.24
CA ALA A 73 -0.91 -3.84 7.93
C ALA A 73 -0.45 -4.95 6.99
N ILE A 74 -0.97 -4.97 5.77
CA ILE A 74 -0.55 -5.88 4.69
C ILE A 74 0.03 -5.02 3.58
N ILE A 75 1.25 -5.32 3.17
CA ILE A 75 1.93 -4.63 2.06
C ILE A 75 2.25 -5.64 0.97
N GLU A 76 1.80 -5.34 -0.24
CA GLU A 76 1.99 -6.16 -1.43
C GLU A 76 2.78 -5.38 -2.47
N ALA A 77 3.91 -5.93 -2.90
CA ALA A 77 4.68 -5.41 -4.02
C ALA A 77 4.50 -6.33 -5.22
N ASN A 78 3.86 -5.80 -6.26
CA ASN A 78 3.61 -6.53 -7.50
C ASN A 78 4.63 -6.07 -8.55
N SER A 79 5.82 -6.66 -8.53
CA SER A 79 6.82 -6.48 -9.58
C SER A 79 7.11 -7.82 -10.26
N ALA A 80 7.41 -7.80 -11.56
CA ALA A 80 7.67 -9.02 -12.34
C ALA A 80 8.89 -9.80 -11.82
N GLU A 81 9.90 -9.10 -11.30
CA GLU A 81 11.16 -9.69 -10.86
C GLU A 81 11.20 -10.00 -9.34
N ASN A 82 10.47 -9.24 -8.53
CA ASN A 82 10.56 -9.25 -7.06
C ASN A 82 9.17 -9.08 -6.42
N ALA A 83 8.25 -9.99 -6.71
CA ALA A 83 6.94 -10.00 -6.06
C ALA A 83 7.02 -10.54 -4.63
N TRP A 84 6.48 -9.78 -3.69
CA TRP A 84 6.45 -10.16 -2.28
C TRP A 84 5.23 -9.59 -1.58
N THR A 85 4.83 -10.24 -0.50
CA THR A 85 3.78 -9.76 0.41
C THR A 85 4.31 -9.82 1.84
N THR A 86 4.10 -8.77 2.62
CA THR A 86 4.41 -8.77 4.04
C THR A 86 3.20 -8.39 4.89
N VAL A 87 2.98 -9.15 5.95
CA VAL A 87 1.96 -8.89 6.98
C VAL A 87 2.69 -8.41 8.23
N TRP A 88 2.30 -7.24 8.72
CA TRP A 88 2.76 -6.66 9.98
C TRP A 88 1.60 -6.72 10.96
N ASN A 89 1.62 -7.72 11.84
CA ASN A 89 0.58 -7.92 12.84
C ASN A 89 1.01 -7.23 14.15
N TYR A 90 0.54 -6.00 14.34
CA TYR A 90 0.86 -5.17 15.50
C TYR A 90 0.22 -5.70 16.79
N GLY A 91 -0.86 -6.49 16.69
CA GLY A 91 -1.51 -7.12 17.84
C GLY A 91 -0.64 -8.21 18.47
N THR A 92 -0.05 -9.08 17.66
CA THR A 92 0.85 -10.16 18.12
C THR A 92 2.32 -9.71 18.23
N GLY A 93 2.71 -8.64 17.54
CA GLY A 93 4.09 -8.16 17.52
C GLY A 93 5.00 -8.97 16.60
N TYR A 94 4.46 -9.61 15.58
CA TYR A 94 5.21 -10.35 14.57
C TYR A 94 5.01 -9.75 13.18
N ILE A 95 6.02 -9.95 12.35
CA ILE A 95 5.95 -9.71 10.92
C ILE A 95 6.13 -11.02 10.18
N ALA A 96 5.50 -11.15 9.02
CA ALA A 96 5.75 -12.23 8.08
C ALA A 96 5.97 -11.67 6.68
N THR A 97 6.87 -12.28 5.92
CA THR A 97 7.16 -11.91 4.53
C THR A 97 7.16 -13.16 3.67
N LYS A 98 6.28 -13.20 2.68
CA LYS A 98 6.26 -14.19 1.61
C LYS A 98 7.04 -13.66 0.42
N LEU A 99 8.03 -14.43 -0.03
CA LEU A 99 8.75 -14.17 -1.27
C LEU A 99 8.16 -15.08 -2.36
N ALA A 100 7.49 -14.48 -3.35
CA ALA A 100 6.67 -15.24 -4.29
C ALA A 100 7.49 -16.16 -5.19
N ARG A 101 8.64 -15.68 -5.67
CA ARG A 101 9.52 -16.42 -6.59
C ARG A 101 10.21 -17.60 -5.91
N GLU A 102 10.69 -17.40 -4.69
CA GLU A 102 11.36 -18.43 -3.89
C GLU A 102 10.37 -19.41 -3.25
N GLY A 103 9.09 -19.05 -3.15
CA GLY A 103 8.07 -19.89 -2.53
C GLY A 103 8.32 -20.14 -1.04
N VAL A 104 8.88 -19.16 -0.33
CA VAL A 104 9.18 -19.25 1.11
C VAL A 104 8.49 -18.13 1.89
N CYS A 105 8.25 -18.38 3.19
CA CYS A 105 7.82 -17.37 4.14
C CYS A 105 8.88 -17.17 5.23
N TYR A 106 9.10 -15.94 5.65
CA TYR A 106 9.91 -15.63 6.83
C TYR A 106 9.03 -14.99 7.89
N VAL A 107 9.24 -15.35 9.16
CA VAL A 107 8.55 -14.75 10.30
C VAL A 107 9.59 -14.21 11.27
N SER A 108 9.37 -12.97 11.73
CA SER A 108 10.30 -12.28 12.64
C SER A 108 9.52 -11.54 13.72
N ALA A 109 10.15 -11.31 14.87
CA ALA A 109 9.62 -10.37 15.85
C ALA A 109 9.64 -8.94 15.27
N MET A 110 8.60 -8.16 15.57
CA MET A 110 8.47 -6.79 15.09
C MET A 110 9.38 -5.86 15.88
N ASN A 111 10.32 -5.18 15.21
CA ASN A 111 11.05 -4.07 15.81
C ASN A 111 10.17 -2.81 15.85
N ARG A 112 9.44 -2.63 16.95
CA ARG A 112 8.51 -1.51 17.14
C ARG A 112 9.19 -0.13 17.23
N VAL A 113 10.51 -0.09 17.37
CA VAL A 113 11.29 1.17 17.39
C VAL A 113 11.54 1.67 15.98
N LEU A 114 11.93 0.77 15.07
CA LEU A 114 12.26 1.12 13.68
C LEU A 114 11.02 1.12 12.79
N MET A 115 10.06 0.24 13.05
CA MET A 115 8.85 0.12 12.23
C MET A 115 7.87 1.27 12.50
N PRO A 116 7.24 1.82 11.45
CA PRO A 116 6.25 2.88 11.64
C PRO A 116 5.03 2.34 12.39
N ALA A 117 4.42 3.19 13.22
CA ALA A 117 3.18 2.85 13.90
C ALA A 117 2.05 2.63 12.88
N LEU A 118 1.11 1.73 13.21
CA LEU A 118 -0.03 1.41 12.34
C LEU A 118 -0.84 2.66 11.96
N ASP A 119 -0.96 3.62 12.88
CA ASP A 119 -1.73 4.85 12.67
C ASP A 119 -1.04 5.85 11.73
N SER A 120 0.29 5.82 11.65
CA SER A 120 1.09 6.78 10.89
C SER A 120 1.62 6.23 9.57
N ILE A 121 1.70 4.91 9.38
CA ILE A 121 2.31 4.28 8.20
C ILE A 121 1.77 4.80 6.86
N ALA A 122 0.45 5.00 6.73
CA ALA A 122 -0.13 5.53 5.49
C ALA A 122 0.30 6.97 5.21
N VAL A 123 0.26 7.83 6.23
CA VAL A 123 0.66 9.24 6.11
C VAL A 123 2.14 9.34 5.77
N LEU A 124 2.98 8.55 6.45
CA LEU A 124 4.41 8.50 6.19
C LEU A 124 4.69 8.06 4.75
N ALA A 125 4.05 6.99 4.27
CA ALA A 125 4.25 6.47 2.92
C ALA A 125 3.87 7.49 1.83
N GLU A 126 2.76 8.21 2.02
CA GLU A 126 2.33 9.29 1.14
C GLU A 126 3.35 10.45 1.15
N GLN A 127 3.87 10.83 2.31
CA GLN A 127 4.87 11.90 2.45
C GLN A 127 6.19 11.55 1.74
N THR A 128 6.73 10.34 1.94
CA THR A 128 7.95 9.91 1.26
C THR A 128 7.80 9.84 -0.26
N ASN A 129 6.61 9.50 -0.77
CA ASN A 129 6.36 9.51 -2.23
C ASN A 129 6.36 10.91 -2.85
N ASN A 130 6.09 11.95 -2.07
CA ASN A 130 6.01 13.32 -2.58
C ASN A 130 7.40 14.00 -2.65
N VAL A 131 8.44 13.38 -2.09
CA VAL A 131 9.81 13.91 -2.15
C VAL A 131 10.42 13.54 -3.50
N LYS A 132 10.55 14.53 -4.40
CA LYS A 132 11.29 14.37 -5.67
C LYS A 132 12.79 14.30 -5.37
N GLY A 133 13.35 13.10 -5.44
CA GLY A 133 14.78 12.82 -5.24
C GLY A 133 15.02 11.32 -5.08
N GLU A 134 16.28 10.90 -5.12
CA GLU A 134 16.66 9.51 -4.85
C GLU A 134 16.10 9.11 -3.47
N SER A 135 15.21 8.11 -3.44
CA SER A 135 14.55 7.63 -2.23
C SER A 135 15.61 7.05 -1.29
N VAL A 136 16.24 7.89 -0.47
CA VAL A 136 17.10 7.44 0.62
C VAL A 136 16.17 6.81 1.65
N LEU A 137 16.12 5.48 1.66
CA LEU A 137 15.45 4.74 2.72
C LEU A 137 16.00 5.21 4.06
N SER A 138 15.12 5.73 4.90
CA SER A 138 15.55 6.39 6.13
C SER A 138 16.20 5.43 7.13
N ARG A 139 15.94 4.12 7.00
CA ARG A 139 16.46 3.04 7.85
C ARG A 139 16.22 1.66 7.23
N SER A 140 16.99 0.66 7.65
CA SER A 140 16.77 -0.74 7.30
C SER A 140 16.90 -1.65 8.52
N ILE A 141 16.18 -2.78 8.52
CA ILE A 141 16.31 -3.86 9.51
C ILE A 141 16.91 -5.05 8.80
N ARG A 142 18.01 -5.58 9.35
CA ARG A 142 18.62 -6.82 8.86
C ARG A 142 18.21 -8.01 9.72
N TYR A 143 17.64 -9.01 9.08
CA TYR A 143 17.25 -10.28 9.66
C TYR A 143 18.15 -11.41 9.17
N VAL A 144 18.63 -12.23 10.10
CA VAL A 144 19.33 -13.48 9.81
C VAL A 144 18.33 -14.63 9.87
N VAL A 145 18.14 -15.31 8.74
CA VAL A 145 17.19 -16.42 8.60
C VAL A 145 17.76 -17.68 9.26
N SER A 146 17.00 -18.24 10.19
CA SER A 146 17.33 -19.51 10.86
C SER A 146 17.28 -20.68 9.89
N ARG A 147 18.14 -21.68 10.13
CA ARG A 147 18.05 -22.98 9.44
C ARG A 147 16.83 -23.80 9.91
N ARG A 148 16.18 -23.41 11.01
CA ARG A 148 15.00 -24.09 11.56
C ARG A 148 13.73 -23.46 11.03
N GLN A 149 12.79 -24.31 10.62
CA GLN A 149 11.45 -23.87 10.26
C GLN A 149 10.67 -23.39 11.48
N ALA A 150 9.79 -22.41 11.26
CA ALA A 150 8.83 -21.96 12.25
C ALA A 150 7.84 -23.11 12.54
N ARG A 151 7.58 -23.35 13.82
CA ARG A 151 6.55 -24.29 14.27
C ARG A 151 5.28 -23.52 14.59
N GLU A 152 4.14 -24.17 14.46
CA GLU A 152 2.82 -23.65 14.89
C GLU A 152 2.50 -22.23 14.39
N LEU A 153 2.38 -22.04 13.07
CA LEU A 153 2.18 -20.71 12.47
C LEU A 153 1.03 -19.86 13.08
N ARG A 154 0.00 -20.50 13.65
CA ARG A 154 -1.09 -19.79 14.35
C ARG A 154 -0.62 -19.00 15.58
N SER A 155 0.48 -19.38 16.23
CA SER A 155 1.02 -18.64 17.37
C SER A 155 1.48 -17.23 16.99
N TYR A 156 1.77 -16.99 15.71
CA TYR A 156 2.15 -15.68 15.19
C TYR A 156 0.95 -14.84 14.74
N GLY A 157 -0.28 -15.38 14.82
CA GLY A 157 -1.51 -14.69 14.42
C GLY A 157 -2.15 -15.25 13.16
N ASN A 158 -3.46 -15.02 13.02
CA ASN A 158 -4.26 -15.59 11.93
C ASN A 158 -3.86 -15.05 10.56
N ASP A 159 -3.48 -13.78 10.45
CA ASP A 159 -3.06 -13.16 9.19
C ASP A 159 -1.72 -13.71 8.70
N ILE A 160 -0.80 -13.97 9.63
CA ILE A 160 0.49 -14.63 9.33
C ILE A 160 0.26 -16.09 8.94
N PHE A 161 -0.61 -16.81 9.67
CA PHE A 161 -1.03 -18.15 9.29
C PHE A 161 -1.61 -18.17 7.87
N ALA A 162 -2.51 -17.24 7.55
CA ALA A 162 -3.13 -17.14 6.23
C ALA A 162 -2.09 -16.85 5.13
N LEU A 163 -1.12 -15.96 5.39
CA LEU A 163 -0.08 -15.62 4.43
C LEU A 163 0.88 -16.79 4.15
N CYS A 164 1.33 -17.48 5.20
CA CYS A 164 2.43 -18.45 5.12
C CYS A 164 1.97 -19.91 5.01
N SER A 165 0.68 -20.21 5.18
CA SER A 165 0.17 -21.59 5.12
C SER A 165 0.49 -22.25 3.77
N GLY A 166 1.02 -23.46 3.82
CA GLY A 166 1.43 -24.23 2.64
C GLY A 166 2.84 -23.87 2.12
N LEU A 167 3.56 -22.96 2.75
CA LEU A 167 4.93 -22.59 2.37
C LEU A 167 5.95 -23.02 3.43
N PRO A 168 7.17 -23.44 3.03
CA PRO A 168 8.31 -23.53 3.94
C PRO A 168 8.50 -22.19 4.64
N THR A 169 8.33 -22.19 5.96
CA THR A 169 8.38 -20.97 6.78
C THR A 169 9.54 -21.04 7.76
N PHE A 170 10.38 -20.01 7.79
CA PHE A 170 11.55 -19.93 8.66
C PHE A 170 11.48 -18.75 9.60
N VAL A 171 11.99 -18.92 10.82
CA VAL A 171 12.15 -17.80 11.75
C VAL A 171 13.37 -16.98 11.35
N ALA A 172 13.27 -15.66 11.38
CA ALA A 172 14.39 -14.76 11.19
C ALA A 172 14.56 -13.85 12.41
N PHE A 173 15.81 -13.64 12.81
CA PHE A 173 16.16 -12.86 14.00
C PHE A 173 16.87 -11.58 13.57
N GLU A 174 16.59 -10.47 14.25
CA GLU A 174 17.30 -9.22 13.96
C GLU A 174 18.78 -9.37 14.31
N GLU A 175 19.67 -8.95 13.41
CA GLU A 175 21.12 -9.03 13.62
C GLU A 175 21.56 -8.34 14.91
N SER A 176 20.97 -7.18 15.22
CA SER A 176 21.29 -6.37 16.40
C SER A 176 20.98 -7.07 17.73
N GLN A 177 20.08 -8.05 17.73
CA GLN A 177 19.65 -8.77 18.93
C GLN A 177 20.50 -10.00 19.23
N GLN A 178 21.54 -10.29 18.43
CA GLN A 178 22.46 -11.38 18.69
C GLN A 178 23.51 -10.99 19.74
N GLU A 179 23.08 -10.79 20.99
CA GLU A 179 23.99 -10.68 22.13
C GLU A 179 24.41 -12.09 22.58
N GLY A 180 25.66 -12.48 22.30
CA GLY A 180 26.25 -13.71 22.83
C GLY A 180 26.97 -14.60 21.82
N GLY A 181 28.18 -14.20 21.43
CA GLY A 181 29.32 -15.09 21.14
C GLY A 181 29.33 -15.93 19.86
N ASN A 182 28.18 -16.30 19.28
CA ASN A 182 28.14 -17.02 18.00
C ASN A 182 27.83 -16.03 16.88
N GLN A 183 28.86 -15.44 16.30
CA GLN A 183 28.75 -14.72 15.04
C GLN A 183 28.21 -15.70 13.99
N ILE A 184 26.94 -15.57 13.61
CA ILE A 184 26.40 -16.38 12.51
C ILE A 184 27.05 -15.84 11.25
N PHE A 185 27.97 -16.60 10.67
CA PHE A 185 28.55 -16.28 9.38
C PHE A 185 27.48 -16.49 8.30
N TYR A 186 27.03 -15.38 7.72
CA TYR A 186 26.22 -15.36 6.52
C TYR A 186 26.91 -14.51 5.48
N ASN A 187 26.72 -14.84 4.21
CA ASN A 187 27.26 -13.99 3.15
C ASN A 187 26.44 -12.69 3.14
N GLN A 188 27.08 -11.56 3.47
CA GLN A 188 26.44 -10.24 3.47
C GLN A 188 25.92 -9.86 2.07
N ASP A 189 26.50 -10.43 1.01
CA ASP A 189 26.08 -10.23 -0.37
C ASP A 189 24.91 -11.16 -0.79
N ALA A 190 24.41 -12.01 0.11
CA ALA A 190 23.35 -12.99 -0.15
C ALA A 190 22.03 -12.67 0.60
N CYS A 191 21.75 -11.39 0.82
CA CYS A 191 20.52 -10.92 1.45
C CYS A 191 19.46 -10.56 0.40
N TYR A 192 18.21 -10.93 0.67
CA TYR A 192 17.07 -10.46 -0.12
C TYR A 192 16.54 -9.16 0.49
N ARG A 193 16.62 -8.06 -0.25
CA ARG A 193 16.18 -6.73 0.20
C ARG A 193 14.77 -6.42 -0.28
N LEU A 194 13.94 -5.94 0.64
CA LEU A 194 12.62 -5.39 0.37
C LEU A 194 12.60 -3.92 0.77
N ASP A 195 12.31 -3.05 -0.19
CA ASP A 195 12.10 -1.63 0.08
C ASP A 195 10.61 -1.40 0.32
N VAL A 196 10.19 -1.35 1.57
CA VAL A 196 8.78 -1.28 1.95
C VAL A 196 8.33 0.18 1.97
N LEU A 197 7.44 0.53 1.03
CA LEU A 197 6.75 1.83 0.91
C LEU A 197 7.68 3.06 0.81
N ASN A 198 8.94 2.91 0.39
CA ASN A 198 10.00 3.93 0.51
C ASN A 198 10.29 4.37 1.96
N LEU A 199 9.83 3.61 2.96
CA LEU A 199 9.96 3.95 4.39
C LEU A 199 11.07 3.15 5.08
N LEU A 200 11.12 1.85 4.79
CA LEU A 200 11.87 0.89 5.57
C LEU A 200 12.44 -0.20 4.66
N GLY A 201 13.75 -0.43 4.73
CA GLY A 201 14.36 -1.62 4.15
C GLY A 201 14.19 -2.83 5.08
N LEU A 202 13.79 -3.97 4.55
CA LEU A 202 13.89 -5.27 5.23
C LEU A 202 14.89 -6.14 4.48
N ASP A 203 16.00 -6.50 5.11
CA ASP A 203 17.03 -7.33 4.51
C ASP A 203 17.00 -8.74 5.14
N TYR A 204 16.64 -9.77 4.38
CA TYR A 204 16.64 -11.16 4.85
C TYR A 204 17.88 -11.90 4.34
N CYS A 205 18.81 -12.19 5.24
CA CYS A 205 20.07 -12.85 4.95
C CYS A 205 20.02 -14.33 5.34
N ARG A 206 20.24 -15.23 4.37
CA ARG A 206 20.33 -16.66 4.68
C ARG A 206 21.73 -17.01 5.17
N ALA A 207 21.82 -17.81 6.24
CA ALA A 207 23.09 -18.37 6.68
C ALA A 207 23.77 -19.13 5.53
N GLY A 208 25.04 -18.82 5.25
CA GLY A 208 25.83 -19.53 4.24
C GLY A 208 26.03 -21.00 4.65
N LYS A 209 26.26 -21.87 3.66
CA LYS A 209 26.88 -23.17 3.95
C LYS A 209 28.34 -22.88 4.34
N VAL A 210 28.72 -23.29 5.55
CA VAL A 210 30.13 -23.45 5.92
C VAL A 210 30.58 -24.79 5.35
#